data_AF-A0A258YEK7-F1
#
_entry.id   AF-A0A258YEK7-F1
#
_cell.length_a   1.000
_cell.length_b   1.000
_cell.length_c   1.000
_cell.angle_alpha   90.00
_cell.angle_beta   90.00
_cell.angle_gamma   90.00
#
_symmetry.space_group_name_H-M   'P 1'
#
loop_
_entity.id
_entity.type
_entity.pdbx_description
1 polymer ?
#
loop_
_entity_poly.entity_id
_entity_poly.type
_entity_poly.pdbx_seq_one_letter_code
_entity_poly.pdbx_strand_id
1 'polypeptide(L)'
;MLNKLLKKLIKNSAGKTRFLMALVGMSVAIFLILSAVQLQVNYHELLNAKDNQDSIANFLVVNKIMTDQNIGSSSLSEEQIKDIAQQPFVESVGNIVPSRFKAAIQSNSEQFPFYTDIAFESVPSQFLDVTPKDWSWNEQSNYLPIIVPNQ
;
A
#
# COMPACT_ATOMS: atom_id res chain seq x y z
N MET A 1 -0.16 -61.02 11.75
CA MET A 1 -0.56 -61.35 13.16
C MET A 1 -0.54 -60.11 14.06
N LEU A 2 0.53 -59.31 14.02
CA LEU A 2 0.73 -58.07 14.79
C LEU A 2 -0.44 -57.07 14.70
N ASN A 3 -0.98 -56.84 13.50
CA ASN A 3 -2.08 -55.90 13.25
C ASN A 3 -3.41 -56.29 13.94
N LYS A 4 -3.67 -57.61 14.09
CA LYS A 4 -4.84 -58.13 14.82
C LYS A 4 -4.67 -57.97 16.34
N LEU A 5 -3.46 -58.22 16.85
CA LEU A 5 -3.12 -58.03 18.26
C LEU A 5 -3.17 -56.55 18.66
N LEU A 6 -2.63 -55.66 17.82
CA LEU A 6 -2.65 -54.22 18.04
C LEU A 6 -4.08 -53.67 18.10
N LYS A 7 -4.94 -54.04 17.12
CA LYS A 7 -6.37 -53.69 17.14
C LYS A 7 -7.10 -54.20 18.38
N LYS A 8 -6.76 -55.41 18.84
CA LYS A 8 -7.39 -56.02 20.02
C LYS A 8 -6.96 -55.32 21.31
N LEU A 9 -5.68 -54.95 21.43
CA LEU A 9 -5.15 -54.16 22.54
C LEU A 9 -5.75 -52.76 22.59
N ILE A 10 -5.80 -52.04 21.47
CA ILE A 10 -6.37 -50.68 21.41
C ILE A 10 -7.87 -50.72 21.76
N LYS A 11 -8.62 -51.72 21.29
CA LYS A 11 -10.06 -51.86 21.62
C LYS A 11 -10.34 -52.32 23.05
N ASN A 12 -9.52 -53.21 23.62
CA ASN A 12 -9.78 -53.82 24.94
C ASN A 12 -9.05 -53.17 26.11
N SER A 13 -7.96 -52.41 25.90
CA SER A 13 -7.09 -51.96 27.00
C SER A 13 -7.52 -50.65 27.67
N ALA A 14 -8.29 -49.79 26.99
CA ALA A 14 -8.60 -48.45 27.51
C ALA A 14 -10.08 -48.25 27.87
N GLY A 15 -10.98 -49.14 27.44
CA GLY A 15 -12.42 -48.89 27.46
C GLY A 15 -12.84 -47.92 26.35
N LYS A 16 -13.95 -48.21 25.68
CA LYS A 16 -14.42 -47.46 24.50
C LYS A 16 -14.56 -45.96 24.76
N THR A 17 -14.98 -45.59 25.98
CA THR A 17 -15.15 -44.21 26.45
C THR A 17 -13.84 -43.45 26.57
N ARG A 18 -12.79 -44.06 27.14
CA ARG A 18 -11.47 -43.42 27.27
C ARG A 18 -10.80 -43.22 25.92
N PHE A 19 -10.97 -44.17 25.00
CA PHE A 19 -10.51 -44.04 23.62
C PHE A 19 -11.23 -42.91 22.88
N LEU A 20 -12.56 -42.80 23.03
CA LEU A 20 -13.34 -41.73 22.42
C LEU A 20 -12.94 -40.35 22.97
N MET A 21 -12.76 -40.23 24.29
CA MET A 21 -12.27 -38.99 24.90
C MET A 21 -10.87 -38.61 24.41
N ALA A 22 -9.94 -39.57 24.29
CA ALA A 22 -8.60 -39.32 23.77
C ALA A 22 -8.64 -38.87 22.30
N LEU A 23 -9.50 -39.49 21.48
CA LEU A 23 -9.69 -39.10 20.09
C LEU A 23 -10.21 -37.67 19.97
N VAL A 24 -11.27 -37.33 20.73
CA VAL A 24 -11.84 -35.98 20.74
C VAL A 24 -10.81 -34.95 21.23
N GLY A 25 -10.11 -35.23 22.32
CA GLY A 25 -9.06 -34.34 22.83
C GLY A 25 -7.94 -34.10 21.82
N MET A 26 -7.50 -35.15 21.11
CA MET A 26 -6.47 -35.02 20.08
C MET A 26 -6.97 -34.28 18.84
N SER A 27 -8.23 -34.49 18.44
CA SER A 27 -8.86 -33.73 17.35
C SER A 27 -8.95 -32.25 17.70
N VAL A 28 -9.35 -31.91 18.92
CA VAL A 28 -9.39 -30.51 19.38
C VAL A 28 -7.99 -29.90 19.42
N ALA A 29 -6.98 -30.63 19.92
CA ALA A 29 -5.60 -30.14 19.95
C ALA A 29 -5.06 -29.86 18.54
N ILE A 30 -5.27 -30.77 17.59
CA ILE A 30 -4.88 -30.58 16.19
C ILE A 30 -5.61 -29.39 15.58
N PHE A 31 -6.93 -29.26 15.83
CA PHE A 31 -7.72 -28.13 15.34
C PHE A 31 -7.19 -26.79 15.85
N LEU A 32 -6.83 -26.70 17.13
CA LEU A 32 -6.25 -25.49 17.71
C LEU A 32 -4.89 -25.15 17.10
N ILE A 33 -4.02 -26.15 16.89
CA ILE A 33 -2.71 -25.95 16.24
C ILE A 33 -2.89 -25.44 14.80
N LEU A 34 -3.77 -26.08 14.02
CA LEU A 34 -4.05 -25.65 12.65
C LEU A 34 -4.65 -24.24 12.60
N SER A 35 -5.54 -23.91 13.55
CA SER A 35 -6.13 -22.57 13.66
C SER A 35 -5.06 -21.52 13.99
N ALA A 36 -4.12 -21.82 14.88
CA ALA A 36 -3.01 -20.92 15.21
C ALA A 36 -2.09 -20.68 14.00
N VAL A 37 -1.79 -21.74 13.23
CA VAL A 37 -1.01 -21.62 11.99
C VAL A 37 -1.76 -20.78 10.95
N GLN A 38 -3.06 -21.02 10.75
CA GLN A 38 -3.86 -20.24 9.82
C GLN A 38 -3.94 -18.76 10.23
N LEU A 39 -4.14 -18.48 11.52
CA LEU A 39 -4.12 -17.11 12.04
C LEU A 39 -2.78 -16.42 11.79
N GLN A 40 -1.66 -17.12 12.00
CA GLN A 40 -0.33 -16.58 11.73
C GLN A 40 -0.14 -16.25 10.23
N VAL A 41 -0.59 -17.14 9.33
CA VAL A 41 -0.53 -16.90 7.89
C VAL A 41 -1.39 -15.70 7.50
N ASN A 42 -2.63 -15.65 7.98
CA ASN A 42 -3.53 -14.54 7.71
C ASN A 42 -2.97 -13.21 8.23
N TYR A 43 -2.35 -13.19 9.42
CA TYR A 43 -1.77 -11.99 9.98
C TYR A 43 -0.54 -11.52 9.18
N HIS A 44 0.29 -12.47 8.73
CA HIS A 44 1.42 -12.17 7.86
C HIS A 44 0.97 -11.63 6.51
N GLU A 45 -0.08 -12.21 5.93
CA GLU A 45 -0.70 -11.73 4.69
C GLU A 45 -1.31 -10.35 4.88
N LEU A 46 -2.07 -10.09 5.95
CA LEU A 46 -2.62 -8.76 6.22
C LEU A 46 -1.53 -7.68 6.35
N LEU A 47 -0.41 -7.97 7.02
CA LEU A 47 0.67 -7.00 7.21
C LEU A 47 1.57 -6.81 5.99
N ASN A 48 1.76 -7.84 5.17
CA ASN A 48 2.75 -7.83 4.10
C ASN A 48 2.15 -7.97 2.71
N ALA A 49 0.82 -8.12 2.58
CA ALA A 49 0.14 -8.05 1.30
C ALA A 49 0.33 -6.66 0.70
N LYS A 50 0.69 -6.63 -0.58
CA LYS A 50 0.94 -5.41 -1.34
C LYS A 50 -0.27 -4.46 -1.31
N ASP A 51 -1.48 -5.00 -1.32
CA ASP A 51 -2.72 -4.22 -1.25
C ASP A 51 -2.96 -3.52 0.10
N ASN A 52 -2.31 -3.94 1.19
CA ASN A 52 -2.43 -3.29 2.51
C ASN A 52 -1.36 -2.21 2.75
N GLN A 53 -0.49 -1.93 1.78
CA GLN A 53 0.49 -0.85 1.86
C GLN A 53 -0.13 0.54 1.65
N ASP A 54 -1.40 0.61 1.24
CA ASP A 54 -2.16 1.83 0.94
C ASP A 54 -2.34 2.81 2.13
N SER A 55 -2.06 2.40 3.37
CA SER A 55 -2.38 3.23 4.57
C SER A 55 -1.18 3.86 5.27
N ILE A 56 0.06 3.60 4.83
CA ILE A 56 1.25 4.25 5.39
C ILE A 56 1.86 5.07 4.26
N ALA A 57 1.78 6.40 4.37
CA ALA A 57 2.42 7.32 3.43
C ALA A 57 3.94 7.07 3.42
N ASN A 58 4.39 6.18 2.53
CA ASN A 58 5.79 5.78 2.37
C ASN A 58 6.58 6.79 1.51
N PHE A 59 6.09 8.03 1.41
CA PHE A 59 6.72 9.07 0.60
C PHE A 59 7.52 10.02 1.49
N LEU A 60 8.78 10.24 1.13
CA LEU A 60 9.61 11.30 1.68
C LEU A 60 9.74 12.41 0.66
N VAL A 61 9.21 13.60 0.99
CA VAL A 61 9.40 14.79 0.15
C VAL A 61 10.76 15.40 0.47
N VAL A 62 11.63 15.46 -0.54
CA VAL A 62 12.99 16.02 -0.43
C VAL A 62 13.06 17.32 -1.19
N ASN A 63 13.46 18.39 -0.49
CA ASN A 63 13.64 19.72 -1.08
C ASN A 63 15.08 20.21 -0.89
N LYS A 64 15.57 21.00 -1.85
CA LYS A 64 16.86 21.67 -1.73
C LYS A 64 16.74 22.85 -0.75
N ILE A 65 17.73 23.01 0.13
CA ILE A 65 17.79 24.17 1.01
C ILE A 65 18.09 25.41 0.15
N MET A 66 17.24 26.43 0.27
CA MET A 66 17.38 27.67 -0.48
C MET A 66 18.46 28.56 0.15
N THR A 67 19.37 29.08 -0.68
CA THR A 67 20.44 30.01 -0.32
C THR A 67 20.54 31.09 -1.41
N ASP A 68 21.16 32.25 -1.10
CA ASP A 68 21.32 33.35 -2.06
C ASP A 68 21.98 32.93 -3.38
N GLN A 69 22.80 31.88 -3.34
CA GLN A 69 23.54 31.34 -4.49
C GLN A 69 22.69 30.45 -5.40
N ASN A 70 21.58 29.89 -4.89
CA ASN A 70 20.72 28.97 -5.63
C ASN A 70 19.29 29.50 -5.86
N ILE A 71 19.05 30.79 -5.58
CA ILE A 71 17.82 31.48 -5.98
C ILE A 71 17.66 31.36 -7.51
N GLY A 72 16.55 30.76 -7.94
CA GLY A 72 16.26 30.47 -9.35
C GLY A 72 16.78 29.12 -9.87
N SER A 73 17.53 28.37 -9.08
CA SER A 73 17.98 26.99 -9.38
C SER A 73 17.70 26.02 -8.22
N SER A 74 16.42 25.98 -7.84
CA SER A 74 15.90 25.18 -6.71
C SER A 74 15.76 23.69 -7.01
N SER A 75 15.81 23.27 -8.28
CA SER A 75 15.69 21.86 -8.67
C SER A 75 16.92 21.03 -8.26
N LEU A 76 16.68 19.76 -7.95
CA LEU A 76 17.73 18.75 -7.82
C LEU A 76 18.33 18.44 -9.21
N SER A 77 19.62 18.18 -9.28
CA SER A 77 20.26 17.74 -10.52
C SER A 77 19.92 16.28 -10.81
N GLU A 78 20.06 15.87 -12.08
CA GLU A 78 19.85 14.46 -12.48
C GLU A 78 20.79 13.50 -11.73
N GLU A 79 22.02 13.94 -11.43
CA GLU A 79 22.98 13.18 -10.63
C GLU A 79 22.48 12.97 -9.20
N GLN A 80 21.99 14.02 -8.53
CA GLN A 80 21.42 13.92 -7.19
C GLN A 80 20.20 12.99 -7.15
N ILE A 81 19.33 13.09 -8.15
CA ILE A 81 18.15 12.22 -8.28
C ILE A 81 18.59 10.76 -8.44
N LYS A 82 19.62 10.51 -9.26
CA LYS A 82 20.18 9.17 -9.46
C LYS A 82 20.81 8.61 -8.19
N ASP A 83 21.54 9.43 -7.44
CA ASP A 83 22.16 9.04 -6.18
C ASP A 83 21.11 8.66 -5.12
N ILE A 84 20.00 9.41 -5.06
CA ILE A 84 18.85 9.09 -4.20
C ILE A 84 18.20 7.77 -4.66
N ALA A 85 18.00 7.58 -5.95
CA ALA A 85 17.39 6.37 -6.50
C ALA A 85 18.24 5.10 -6.28
N GLN A 86 19.55 5.23 -6.02
CA GLN A 86 20.46 4.11 -5.74
C GLN A 86 20.47 3.68 -4.26
N GLN A 87 19.80 4.42 -3.38
CA GLN A 87 19.80 4.07 -1.96
C GLN A 87 19.00 2.78 -1.71
N PRO A 88 19.47 1.87 -0.83
CA PRO A 88 18.88 0.53 -0.68
C PRO A 88 17.44 0.53 -0.13
N PHE A 89 17.00 1.64 0.45
CA PHE A 89 15.65 1.82 1.00
C PHE A 89 14.71 2.58 0.06
N VAL A 90 15.19 3.04 -1.10
CA VAL A 90 14.38 3.80 -2.06
C VAL A 90 13.85 2.84 -3.11
N GLU A 91 12.52 2.73 -3.18
CA GLU A 91 11.85 1.91 -4.20
C GLU A 91 11.75 2.63 -5.55
N SER A 92 11.37 3.92 -5.51
CA SER A 92 11.24 4.75 -6.70
C SER A 92 11.41 6.23 -6.37
N VAL A 93 11.76 7.03 -7.36
CA VAL A 93 11.88 8.50 -7.23
C VAL A 93 10.98 9.17 -8.25
N GLY A 94 10.12 10.06 -7.78
CA GLY A 94 9.22 10.87 -8.60
C GLY A 94 9.61 12.34 -8.52
N ASN A 95 9.79 12.98 -9.67
CA ASN A 95 10.03 14.42 -9.71
C ASN A 95 8.70 15.18 -9.78
N ILE A 96 8.54 16.15 -8.89
CA ILE A 96 7.41 17.08 -8.91
C ILE A 96 7.79 18.25 -9.81
N VAL A 97 7.02 18.46 -10.89
CA VAL A 97 7.31 19.50 -11.87
C VAL A 97 6.30 20.63 -11.76
N PRO A 98 6.73 21.89 -11.49
CA PRO A 98 5.82 23.01 -11.43
C PRO A 98 5.27 23.36 -12.82
N SER A 99 4.03 23.83 -12.86
CA SER A 99 3.37 24.30 -14.07
C SER A 99 4.13 25.45 -14.70
N ARG A 100 4.22 25.41 -16.04
CA ARG A 100 4.75 26.51 -16.87
C ARG A 100 3.67 27.50 -17.29
N PHE A 101 2.41 27.24 -16.94
CA PHE A 101 1.25 28.03 -17.32
C PHE A 101 0.69 28.76 -16.11
N LYS A 102 0.29 30.02 -16.32
CA LYS A 102 -0.53 30.74 -15.35
C LYS A 102 -1.92 30.15 -15.33
N ALA A 103 -2.41 29.83 -14.14
CA ALA A 103 -3.76 29.34 -13.94
C ALA A 103 -4.43 30.15 -12.82
N ALA A 104 -5.74 30.29 -12.91
CA ALA A 104 -6.55 30.95 -11.91
C ALA A 104 -7.89 30.24 -11.78
N ILE A 105 -8.47 30.30 -10.58
CA ILE A 105 -9.83 29.84 -10.31
C ILE A 105 -10.70 31.07 -10.08
N GLN A 106 -11.86 31.06 -10.73
CA GLN A 106 -12.90 32.07 -10.53
C GLN A 106 -14.18 31.40 -10.04
N SER A 107 -14.86 32.06 -9.10
CA SER A 107 -16.20 31.67 -8.66
C SER A 107 -17.22 31.88 -9.78
N ASN A 108 -18.10 30.90 -9.96
CA ASN A 108 -19.30 31.06 -10.78
C ASN A 108 -20.46 31.72 -10.02
N SER A 109 -20.30 32.03 -8.72
CA SER A 109 -21.34 32.64 -7.89
C SER A 109 -21.22 34.16 -7.86
N GLU A 110 -22.31 34.85 -8.18
CA GLU A 110 -22.41 36.31 -8.04
C GLU A 110 -22.45 36.77 -6.57
N GLN A 111 -22.93 35.92 -5.66
CA GLN A 111 -23.05 36.25 -4.24
C GLN A 111 -21.71 36.13 -3.50
N PHE A 112 -20.83 35.25 -3.98
CA PHE A 112 -19.48 35.04 -3.44
C PHE A 112 -18.45 35.07 -4.59
N PRO A 113 -18.23 36.25 -5.20
CA PRO A 113 -17.27 36.39 -6.27
C PRO A 113 -15.86 36.27 -5.69
N PHE A 114 -15.05 35.38 -6.24
CA PHE A 114 -13.62 35.33 -5.96
C PHE A 114 -12.85 35.01 -7.24
N TYR A 115 -11.61 35.49 -7.27
CA TYR A 115 -10.62 35.18 -8.28
C TYR A 115 -9.29 34.97 -7.55
N THR A 116 -8.61 33.88 -7.83
CA THR A 116 -7.29 33.61 -7.25
C THR A 116 -6.40 32.93 -8.26
N ASP A 117 -5.13 33.34 -8.31
CA ASP A 117 -4.11 32.59 -9.02
C ASP A 117 -3.87 31.27 -8.29
N ILE A 118 -3.58 30.22 -9.05
CA ILE A 118 -3.26 28.90 -8.54
C ILE A 118 -2.01 28.35 -9.22
N ALA A 119 -1.25 27.57 -8.46
CA ALA A 119 -0.12 26.81 -8.97
C ALA A 119 -0.53 25.33 -9.10
N PHE A 120 -0.09 24.71 -10.19
CA PHE A 120 -0.21 23.27 -10.38
C PHE A 120 1.17 22.64 -10.40
N GLU A 121 1.24 21.42 -9.93
CA GLU A 121 2.40 20.56 -10.03
C GLU A 121 1.96 19.23 -10.65
N SER A 122 2.81 18.65 -11.50
CA SER A 122 2.57 17.33 -12.05
C SER A 122 3.41 16.28 -11.32
N VAL A 123 2.80 15.13 -11.05
CA VAL A 123 3.45 13.94 -10.51
C VAL A 123 3.45 12.81 -11.54
N PRO A 124 4.45 11.91 -11.56
CA PRO A 124 4.43 10.76 -12.46
C PRO A 124 3.29 9.79 -12.11
N SER A 125 2.70 9.18 -13.13
CA SER A 125 1.50 8.32 -12.98
C SER A 125 1.70 7.10 -12.07
N GLN A 126 2.92 6.58 -11.95
CA GLN A 126 3.26 5.47 -11.06
C GLN A 126 3.10 5.80 -9.56
N PHE A 127 2.98 7.08 -9.20
CA PHE A 127 2.74 7.57 -7.84
C PHE A 127 1.25 7.88 -7.58
N LEU A 128 0.36 7.44 -8.47
CA LEU A 128 -1.08 7.56 -8.29
C LEU A 128 -1.65 6.23 -7.80
N ASP A 129 -1.99 6.16 -6.52
CA ASP A 129 -2.50 4.94 -5.88
C ASP A 129 -3.88 4.54 -6.42
N VAL A 130 -4.69 5.53 -6.81
CA VAL A 130 -6.04 5.31 -7.31
C VAL A 130 -6.14 5.80 -8.76
N THR A 131 -6.10 4.85 -9.69
CA THR A 131 -6.51 5.11 -11.07
C THR A 131 -7.98 4.66 -11.24
N PRO A 132 -8.91 5.58 -11.57
CA PRO A 132 -10.30 5.21 -11.82
C PRO A 132 -10.40 4.14 -12.92
N LYS A 133 -11.33 3.19 -12.80
CA LYS A 133 -11.52 2.13 -13.81
C LYS A 133 -11.79 2.66 -15.22
N ASP A 134 -12.38 3.85 -15.32
CA ASP A 134 -12.70 4.52 -16.58
C ASP A 134 -11.65 5.56 -17.00
N TRP A 135 -10.45 5.50 -16.42
CA TRP A 135 -9.39 6.45 -16.76
C TRP A 135 -8.80 6.16 -18.14
N SER A 136 -9.06 7.06 -19.08
CA SER A 136 -8.57 6.98 -20.46
C SER A 136 -7.77 8.21 -20.90
N TRP A 137 -7.18 8.95 -19.95
CA TRP A 137 -6.45 10.17 -20.28
C TRP A 137 -5.16 9.87 -21.06
N ASN A 138 -4.90 10.69 -22.08
CA ASN A 138 -3.68 10.71 -22.87
C ASN A 138 -3.36 12.14 -23.33
N GLU A 139 -2.20 12.34 -23.95
CA GLU A 139 -1.74 13.65 -24.42
C GLU A 139 -2.67 14.32 -25.46
N GLN A 140 -3.54 13.54 -26.11
CA GLN A 140 -4.51 14.01 -27.11
C GLN A 140 -5.89 14.32 -26.51
N SER A 141 -6.05 14.11 -25.20
CA SER A 141 -7.32 14.32 -24.50
C SER A 141 -7.65 15.80 -24.41
N ASN A 142 -8.92 16.15 -24.63
CA ASN A 142 -9.41 17.53 -24.56
C ASN A 142 -9.66 18.03 -23.12
N TYR A 143 -9.19 17.28 -22.12
CA TYR A 143 -9.33 17.62 -20.71
C TYR A 143 -8.04 17.29 -19.97
N LEU A 144 -7.78 18.02 -18.89
CA LEU A 144 -6.65 17.80 -17.99
C LEU A 144 -7.20 17.30 -16.64
N PRO A 145 -6.83 16.10 -16.18
CA PRO A 145 -7.21 15.64 -14.87
C PRO A 145 -6.42 16.41 -13.81
N ILE A 146 -7.12 16.85 -12.78
CA ILE A 146 -6.55 17.56 -11.64
C ILE A 146 -6.92 16.81 -10.36
N ILE A 147 -5.94 16.66 -9.46
CA ILE A 147 -6.17 16.13 -8.12
C ILE A 147 -6.33 17.34 -7.20
N VAL A 148 -7.47 17.41 -6.53
CA VAL A 148 -7.76 18.46 -5.55
C VAL A 148 -7.87 17.78 -4.19
N PRO A 149 -7.20 18.31 -3.14
CA PRO A 149 -7.39 17.80 -1.78
C PRO A 149 -8.88 17.82 -1.43
N ASN A 150 -9.39 16.68 -0.93
CA ASN A 150 -10.70 16.67 -0.32
C ASN A 150 -10.64 17.51 0.98
N GLN A 151 -11.72 18.22 1.29
CA GLN A 151 -11.88 18.93 2.55
C GLN A 151 -11.96 17.93 3.72
#